data_AF-A0A1I6QIS2-F1
#
_entry.id   AF-A0A1I6QIS2-F1
#
_cell.length_a   1.000
_cell.length_b   1.000
_cell.length_c   1.000
_cell.angle_alpha   90.00
_cell.angle_beta   90.00
_cell.angle_gamma   90.00
#
_symmetry.space_group_name_H-M   'P 1'
#
loop_
_entity.id
_entity.type
_entity.pdbx_description
1 polymer ?
#
loop_
_entity_poly.entity_id
_entity_poly.type
_entity_poly.pdbx_seq_one_letter_code
_entity_poly.pdbx_strand_id
1 'polypeptide(L)'
;MGLFGGWFMDNLQLSGREKAIFTFWRAGLTDSEIVRKVGCSEEFVSTTRRRIELAANKPSPTARAEAQEALDAAVAELWSAGIPDVRIADRLKCGRSTVARTRARLGLATLPRKKSIDDAELRRLHGAGQSDAEMAKALGVARGTVADRRAYLGLVRNRATDGALRIGPQAFTEAQLRAAHAEGLSDKEIAERFDVSTKTIGNWRRKYGLDVHSDELTAEDAVSAEEVARDAMLRRAARCAFALAPEDQRLLPMLEPYVAEEMLRARA
;
A
#
# COMPACT_ATOMS: atom_id res chain seq x y z
N MET A 1 -11.76 -46.00 -40.57
CA MET A 1 -12.21 -46.23 -39.18
C MET A 1 -13.59 -45.61 -38.98
N GLY A 2 -14.68 -46.30 -39.35
CA GLY A 2 -16.00 -45.66 -39.42
C GLY A 2 -17.19 -46.61 -39.29
N LEU A 3 -17.11 -47.63 -38.43
CA LEU A 3 -18.19 -48.63 -38.29
C LEU A 3 -18.63 -48.92 -36.83
N PHE A 4 -18.25 -48.08 -35.85
CA PHE A 4 -18.67 -48.27 -34.45
C PHE A 4 -19.70 -47.23 -33.93
N GLY A 5 -20.14 -46.27 -34.75
CA GLY A 5 -20.86 -45.09 -34.24
C GLY A 5 -22.39 -45.21 -34.10
N GLY A 6 -23.03 -46.20 -34.72
CA GLY A 6 -24.50 -46.31 -34.74
C GLY A 6 -25.08 -47.00 -33.50
N TRP A 7 -24.47 -48.12 -33.09
CA TRP A 7 -25.05 -49.02 -32.08
C TRP A 7 -24.90 -48.53 -30.64
N PHE A 8 -23.94 -47.64 -30.37
CA PHE A 8 -23.68 -47.12 -29.02
C PHE A 8 -24.69 -46.02 -28.59
N MET A 9 -25.31 -45.33 -29.54
CA MET A 9 -26.19 -44.18 -29.26
C MET A 9 -27.60 -44.58 -28.84
N ASP A 10 -28.16 -45.65 -29.43
CA ASP A 10 -29.55 -46.03 -29.18
C ASP A 10 -29.77 -46.66 -27.79
N ASN A 11 -28.69 -47.09 -27.12
CA ASN A 11 -28.74 -47.69 -25.78
C ASN A 11 -28.30 -46.76 -24.64
N LEU A 12 -27.58 -45.65 -24.90
CA LEU A 12 -27.32 -44.67 -23.85
C LEU A 12 -28.55 -43.78 -23.69
N GLN A 13 -29.25 -43.89 -22.56
CA GLN A 13 -30.26 -42.92 -22.14
C GLN A 13 -29.61 -41.56 -21.80
N LEU A 14 -29.21 -40.84 -22.85
CA LEU A 14 -28.66 -39.49 -22.71
C LEU A 14 -29.77 -38.49 -22.42
N SER A 15 -29.55 -37.62 -21.45
CA SER A 15 -30.42 -36.47 -21.20
C SER A 15 -30.42 -35.52 -22.42
N GLY A 16 -31.44 -34.66 -22.54
CA GLY A 16 -31.54 -33.73 -23.67
C GLY A 16 -30.29 -32.84 -23.84
N ARG A 17 -29.64 -32.44 -22.73
CA ARG A 17 -28.40 -31.66 -22.75
C ARG A 17 -27.19 -32.47 -23.20
N GLU A 18 -27.10 -33.74 -22.80
CA GLU A 18 -26.02 -34.64 -23.24
C GLU A 18 -26.08 -34.92 -24.75
N LYS A 19 -27.30 -35.13 -25.29
CA LYS A 19 -27.51 -35.27 -26.74
C LYS A 19 -27.05 -34.02 -27.50
N ALA A 20 -27.33 -32.83 -26.97
CA ALA A 20 -26.86 -31.58 -27.55
C ALA A 20 -25.32 -31.46 -27.53
N ILE A 21 -24.68 -31.80 -26.40
CA ILE A 21 -23.22 -31.81 -26.27
C ILE A 21 -22.59 -32.75 -27.30
N PHE A 22 -23.09 -33.99 -27.41
CA PHE A 22 -22.60 -34.96 -28.39
C PHE A 22 -22.76 -34.45 -29.83
N THR A 23 -23.91 -33.86 -30.15
CA THR A 23 -24.20 -33.33 -31.49
C THR A 23 -23.22 -32.21 -31.87
N PHE A 24 -22.99 -31.26 -30.97
CA PHE A 24 -22.04 -30.17 -31.22
C PHE A 24 -20.58 -30.65 -31.26
N TRP A 25 -20.22 -31.62 -30.43
CA TRP A 25 -18.91 -32.26 -30.49
C TRP A 25 -18.68 -32.94 -31.84
N ARG A 26 -19.68 -33.67 -32.36
CA ARG A 26 -19.58 -34.31 -33.69
C ARG A 26 -19.46 -33.29 -34.83
N ALA A 27 -20.00 -32.09 -34.64
CA ALA A 27 -19.81 -30.96 -35.54
C ALA A 27 -18.44 -30.26 -35.39
N GLY A 28 -17.56 -30.78 -34.52
CA GLY A 28 -16.19 -30.29 -34.35
C GLY A 28 -16.05 -29.09 -33.40
N LEU A 29 -17.12 -28.71 -32.69
CA LEU A 29 -17.05 -27.59 -31.75
C LEU A 29 -16.17 -27.93 -30.54
N THR A 30 -15.40 -26.95 -30.10
CA THR A 30 -14.61 -27.00 -28.86
C THR A 30 -15.52 -26.95 -27.63
N ASP A 31 -15.06 -27.45 -26.49
CA ASP A 31 -15.84 -27.47 -25.24
C ASP A 31 -16.36 -26.06 -24.89
N SER A 32 -15.57 -25.00 -25.09
CA SER A 32 -15.98 -23.62 -24.82
C SER A 32 -17.01 -23.06 -25.84
N GLU A 33 -17.08 -23.60 -27.06
CA GLU A 33 -18.14 -23.29 -28.03
C GLU A 33 -19.44 -24.02 -27.68
N ILE A 34 -19.32 -25.28 -27.27
CA ILE A 34 -20.45 -26.08 -26.78
C ILE A 34 -21.08 -25.39 -25.57
N VAL A 35 -20.27 -24.91 -24.62
CA VAL A 35 -20.71 -24.10 -23.47
C VAL A 35 -21.59 -22.93 -23.90
N ARG A 36 -21.14 -22.13 -24.88
CA ARG A 36 -21.87 -20.96 -25.38
C ARG A 36 -23.18 -21.33 -26.06
N LYS A 37 -23.24 -22.49 -26.74
CA LYS A 37 -24.44 -22.96 -27.44
C LYS A 37 -25.46 -23.61 -26.51
N VAL A 38 -25.00 -24.37 -25.52
CA VAL A 38 -25.85 -25.14 -24.61
C VAL A 38 -26.27 -24.31 -23.39
N GLY A 39 -25.50 -23.27 -23.02
CA GLY A 39 -25.77 -22.42 -21.85
C GLY A 39 -25.45 -23.12 -20.52
N CYS A 40 -24.37 -23.91 -20.48
CA CYS A 40 -23.92 -24.65 -19.29
C CYS A 40 -22.46 -24.32 -18.95
N SER A 41 -21.96 -24.80 -17.81
CA SER A 41 -20.56 -24.59 -17.43
C SER A 41 -19.60 -25.46 -18.25
N GLU A 42 -18.35 -25.00 -18.41
CA GLU A 42 -17.30 -25.76 -19.10
C GLU A 42 -16.97 -27.08 -18.40
N GLU A 43 -17.02 -27.09 -17.06
CA GLU A 43 -16.89 -28.30 -16.27
C GLU A 43 -18.00 -29.31 -16.56
N PHE A 44 -19.25 -28.86 -16.72
CA PHE A 44 -20.36 -29.74 -17.06
C PHE A 44 -20.15 -30.37 -18.45
N VAL A 45 -19.74 -29.58 -19.44
CA VAL A 45 -19.42 -30.10 -20.79
C VAL A 45 -18.27 -31.10 -20.74
N SER A 46 -17.16 -30.75 -20.10
CA SER A 46 -15.96 -31.60 -20.01
C SER A 46 -16.22 -32.91 -19.26
N THR A 47 -16.93 -32.85 -18.13
CA THR A 47 -17.29 -34.04 -17.34
C THR A 47 -18.30 -34.91 -18.07
N THR A 48 -19.30 -34.30 -18.71
CA THR A 48 -20.25 -35.02 -19.55
C THR A 48 -19.53 -35.72 -20.70
N ARG A 49 -18.71 -34.99 -21.45
CA ARG A 49 -17.91 -35.50 -22.57
C ARG A 49 -17.05 -36.69 -22.15
N ARG A 50 -16.35 -36.60 -21.01
CA ARG A 50 -15.55 -37.70 -20.45
C ARG A 50 -16.40 -38.90 -20.04
N ARG A 51 -17.55 -38.69 -19.42
CA ARG A 51 -18.48 -39.76 -19.01
C ARG A 51 -19.04 -40.54 -20.21
N ILE A 52 -19.24 -39.87 -21.34
CA ILE A 52 -19.65 -40.51 -22.61
C ILE A 52 -18.44 -40.88 -23.49
N GLU A 53 -17.25 -40.95 -22.91
CA GLU A 53 -15.99 -41.40 -23.54
C GLU A 53 -15.57 -40.65 -24.81
N LEU A 54 -15.98 -39.39 -24.93
CA LEU A 54 -15.59 -38.54 -26.05
C LEU A 54 -14.23 -37.87 -25.76
N ALA A 55 -13.32 -37.89 -26.74
CA ALA A 55 -12.07 -37.13 -26.69
C ALA A 55 -12.33 -35.62 -26.74
N ALA A 56 -11.41 -34.81 -26.22
CA ALA A 56 -11.54 -33.35 -26.35
C ALA A 56 -11.38 -32.93 -27.81
N ASN A 57 -12.32 -32.12 -28.32
CA ASN A 57 -12.14 -31.46 -29.60
C ASN A 57 -11.09 -30.36 -29.43
N LYS A 58 -9.87 -30.66 -29.85
CA LYS A 58 -8.82 -29.68 -29.98
C LYS A 58 -8.99 -29.00 -31.34
N PRO A 59 -8.85 -27.68 -31.44
CA PRO A 59 -8.79 -27.02 -32.73
C PRO A 59 -7.69 -27.67 -33.57
N SER A 60 -7.95 -27.82 -34.88
CA SER A 60 -6.95 -28.37 -35.79
C SER A 60 -5.68 -27.49 -35.76
N PRO A 61 -4.49 -28.05 -36.06
CA PRO A 61 -3.26 -27.26 -36.15
C PRO A 61 -3.43 -26.05 -37.07
N THR A 62 -4.15 -26.21 -38.18
CA THR A 62 -4.49 -25.13 -39.13
C THR A 62 -5.36 -24.05 -38.49
N ALA A 63 -6.48 -24.41 -37.87
CA ALA A 63 -7.36 -23.44 -37.21
C ALA A 63 -6.65 -22.67 -36.08
N ARG A 64 -5.73 -23.34 -35.37
CA ARG A 64 -4.89 -22.69 -34.37
C ARG A 64 -3.89 -21.71 -34.98
N ALA A 65 -3.28 -22.06 -36.12
CA ALA A 65 -2.38 -21.17 -36.84
C ALA A 65 -3.11 -19.93 -37.36
N GLU A 66 -4.28 -20.11 -37.98
CA GLU A 66 -5.14 -19.02 -38.46
C GLU A 66 -5.58 -18.09 -37.32
N ALA A 67 -6.01 -18.64 -36.18
CA ALA A 67 -6.37 -17.84 -35.01
C ALA A 67 -5.17 -17.06 -34.44
N GLN A 68 -3.97 -17.64 -34.50
CA GLN A 68 -2.75 -16.97 -34.06
C GLN A 68 -2.35 -15.84 -35.02
N GLU A 69 -2.44 -16.07 -36.33
CA GLU A 69 -2.18 -15.05 -37.36
C GLU A 69 -3.16 -13.87 -37.24
N ALA A 70 -4.45 -14.16 -37.04
CA ALA A 70 -5.46 -13.13 -36.80
C ALA A 70 -5.16 -12.31 -35.52
N LEU A 71 -4.74 -12.97 -34.44
CA LEU A 71 -4.31 -12.29 -33.21
C LEU A 71 -3.08 -11.42 -33.44
N ASP A 72 -2.13 -11.89 -34.24
CA ASP A 72 -0.90 -11.17 -34.54
C ASP A 72 -1.17 -9.90 -35.34
N ALA A 73 -1.99 -10.00 -36.38
CA ALA A 73 -2.42 -8.88 -37.19
C ALA A 73 -3.13 -7.82 -36.32
N ALA A 74 -4.05 -8.25 -35.46
CA ALA A 74 -4.79 -7.35 -34.57
C ALA A 74 -3.88 -6.65 -33.54
N VAL A 75 -2.91 -7.37 -32.97
CA VAL A 75 -1.94 -6.77 -32.04
C VAL A 75 -1.03 -5.77 -32.77
N ALA A 76 -0.54 -6.10 -33.96
CA ALA A 76 0.31 -5.21 -34.76
C ALA A 76 -0.42 -3.91 -35.13
N GLU A 77 -1.67 -4.01 -35.60
CA GLU A 77 -2.51 -2.86 -35.94
C GLU A 77 -2.71 -1.95 -34.72
N LEU A 78 -3.21 -2.49 -33.60
CA LEU A 78 -3.49 -1.70 -32.40
C LEU A 78 -2.21 -1.09 -31.79
N TRP A 79 -1.09 -1.80 -31.87
CA TRP A 79 0.20 -1.28 -31.42
C TRP A 79 0.71 -0.13 -32.30
N SER A 80 0.56 -0.24 -33.63
CA SER A 80 0.93 0.84 -34.56
C SER A 80 0.11 2.11 -34.33
N ALA A 81 -1.11 1.98 -33.82
CA ALA A 81 -1.95 3.09 -33.37
C ALA A 81 -1.53 3.68 -31.99
N GLY A 82 -0.42 3.21 -31.39
CA GLY A 82 0.11 3.70 -30.12
C GLY A 82 -0.66 3.23 -28.88
N ILE A 83 -1.49 2.20 -29.00
CA ILE A 83 -2.31 1.70 -27.90
C ILE A 83 -1.44 0.82 -26.98
N PRO A 84 -1.46 1.03 -25.64
CA PRO A 84 -0.65 0.22 -24.72
C PRO A 84 -1.19 -1.21 -24.58
N ASP A 85 -0.29 -2.18 -24.33
CA ASP A 85 -0.60 -3.63 -24.20
C ASP A 85 -1.83 -3.93 -23.31
N VAL A 86 -2.04 -3.16 -22.24
CA VAL A 86 -3.21 -3.31 -21.36
C VAL A 86 -4.54 -3.04 -22.08
N ARG A 87 -4.60 -2.00 -22.90
CA ARG A 87 -5.81 -1.63 -23.66
C ARG A 87 -6.02 -2.57 -24.84
N ILE A 88 -4.92 -3.05 -25.45
CA ILE A 88 -4.99 -4.08 -26.48
C ILE A 88 -5.62 -5.36 -25.90
N ALA A 89 -5.18 -5.79 -24.72
CA ALA A 89 -5.71 -6.97 -24.03
C ALA A 89 -7.22 -6.85 -23.74
N ASP A 90 -7.67 -5.70 -23.22
CA ASP A 90 -9.09 -5.43 -22.94
C ASP A 90 -9.96 -5.45 -24.21
N ARG A 91 -9.42 -4.97 -25.34
CA ARG A 91 -10.12 -4.90 -26.64
C ARG A 91 -10.22 -6.26 -27.31
N LEU A 92 -9.15 -7.04 -27.25
CA LEU A 92 -9.09 -8.40 -27.82
C LEU A 92 -9.64 -9.49 -26.88
N LYS A 93 -10.08 -9.12 -25.68
CA LYS A 93 -10.58 -10.05 -24.64
C LYS A 93 -9.59 -11.18 -24.35
N CYS A 94 -8.31 -10.85 -24.29
CA CYS A 94 -7.24 -11.80 -24.00
C CYS A 94 -6.36 -11.33 -22.83
N GLY A 95 -5.47 -12.19 -22.34
CA GLY A 95 -4.56 -11.84 -21.25
C GLY A 95 -3.47 -10.86 -21.68
N ARG A 96 -3.06 -9.95 -20.77
CA ARG A 96 -1.93 -9.02 -21.00
C ARG A 96 -0.63 -9.74 -21.39
N SER A 97 -0.38 -10.92 -20.80
CA SER A 97 0.77 -11.76 -21.12
C SER A 97 0.71 -12.32 -22.54
N THR A 98 -0.48 -12.61 -23.07
CA THR A 98 -0.68 -13.03 -24.46
C THR A 98 -0.27 -11.93 -25.42
N VAL A 99 -0.77 -10.70 -25.22
CA VAL A 99 -0.38 -9.54 -26.03
C VAL A 99 1.12 -9.29 -25.98
N ALA A 100 1.72 -9.31 -24.79
CA ALA A 100 3.17 -9.08 -24.64
C ALA A 100 4.00 -10.16 -25.37
N ARG A 101 3.59 -11.44 -25.32
CA ARG A 101 4.26 -12.53 -26.03
C ARG A 101 4.09 -12.44 -27.53
N THR A 102 2.88 -12.13 -28.01
CA THR A 102 2.62 -11.88 -29.43
C THR A 102 3.47 -10.72 -29.93
N ARG A 103 3.47 -9.58 -29.22
CA ARG A 103 4.28 -8.40 -29.55
C ARG A 103 5.77 -8.74 -29.63
N ALA A 104 6.30 -9.47 -28.64
CA ALA A 104 7.70 -9.90 -28.63
C ALA A 104 8.05 -10.82 -29.81
N ARG A 105 7.16 -11.77 -30.15
CA ARG A 105 7.34 -12.66 -31.30
C ARG A 105 7.32 -11.90 -32.63
N LEU A 106 6.56 -10.81 -32.73
CA LEU A 106 6.52 -9.92 -33.88
C LEU A 106 7.70 -8.94 -33.94
N GLY A 107 8.62 -8.96 -32.97
CA GLY A 107 9.75 -8.02 -32.91
C GLY A 107 9.34 -6.58 -32.59
N LEU A 108 8.12 -6.36 -32.12
CA LEU A 108 7.60 -5.04 -31.78
C LEU A 108 8.14 -4.59 -30.42
N ALA A 109 8.82 -3.44 -30.40
CA ALA A 109 9.41 -2.89 -29.19
C ALA A 109 8.35 -2.67 -28.09
N THR A 110 8.76 -2.81 -26.83
CA THR A 110 7.91 -2.36 -25.73
C THR A 110 7.70 -0.87 -25.86
N LEU A 111 6.45 -0.42 -25.85
CA LEU A 111 6.17 1.01 -25.72
C LEU A 111 6.90 1.53 -24.48
N PRO A 112 7.55 2.69 -24.56
CA PRO A 112 8.25 3.25 -23.43
C PRO A 112 7.25 3.35 -22.27
N ARG A 113 7.61 2.80 -21.11
CA ARG A 113 6.81 2.98 -19.89
C ARG A 113 6.63 4.49 -19.72
N LYS A 114 5.38 4.96 -19.66
CA LYS A 114 5.08 6.38 -19.49
C LYS A 114 5.86 6.91 -18.29
N LYS A 115 6.74 7.88 -18.59
CA LYS A 115 7.62 8.69 -17.74
C LYS A 115 7.98 8.06 -16.39
N SER A 116 9.20 7.53 -16.30
CA SER A 116 9.91 7.56 -15.02
C SER A 116 9.84 9.00 -14.51
N ILE A 117 9.44 9.16 -13.25
CA ILE A 117 9.57 10.46 -12.58
C ILE A 117 11.04 10.88 -12.71
N ASP A 118 11.29 12.12 -13.15
CA ASP A 118 12.64 12.68 -13.12
C ASP A 118 13.05 12.87 -11.65
N ASP A 119 14.07 12.13 -11.22
CA ASP A 119 14.55 12.15 -9.85
C ASP A 119 15.13 13.51 -9.44
N ALA A 120 15.67 14.27 -10.40
CA ALA A 120 16.18 15.61 -10.12
C ALA A 120 15.02 16.56 -9.79
N GLU A 121 13.97 16.51 -10.60
CA GLU A 121 12.77 17.32 -10.37
C GLU A 121 12.02 16.90 -9.10
N LEU A 122 11.89 15.59 -8.82
CA LEU A 122 11.28 15.12 -7.57
C LEU A 122 12.08 15.58 -6.36
N ARG A 123 13.43 15.53 -6.40
CA ARG A 123 14.27 16.09 -5.32
C ARG A 123 14.07 17.59 -5.16
N ARG A 124 13.95 18.34 -6.26
CA ARG A 124 13.74 19.79 -6.23
C ARG A 124 12.40 20.14 -5.58
N LEU A 125 11.30 19.49 -5.99
CA LEU A 125 9.96 19.71 -5.42
C LEU A 125 9.91 19.27 -3.94
N HIS A 126 10.56 18.15 -3.62
CA HIS A 126 10.68 17.67 -2.25
C HIS A 126 11.48 18.64 -1.36
N GLY A 127 12.61 19.15 -1.85
CA GLY A 127 13.42 20.16 -1.16
C GLY A 127 12.69 21.48 -0.96
N ALA A 128 11.73 21.81 -1.84
CA ALA A 128 10.81 22.94 -1.67
C ALA A 128 9.70 22.67 -0.64
N GLY A 129 9.71 21.54 0.07
CA GLY A 129 8.75 21.21 1.13
C GLY A 129 7.41 20.68 0.63
N GLN A 130 7.25 20.43 -0.68
CA GLN A 130 5.97 19.96 -1.22
C GLN A 130 5.61 18.56 -0.71
N SER A 131 4.33 18.35 -0.43
CA SER A 131 3.78 17.04 -0.07
C SER A 131 3.76 16.08 -1.26
N ASP A 132 3.62 14.78 -0.99
CA ASP A 132 3.48 13.76 -2.05
C ASP A 132 2.30 14.03 -2.99
N ALA A 133 1.24 14.70 -2.51
CA ALA A 133 0.07 15.04 -3.32
C ALA A 133 0.35 16.22 -4.27
N GLU A 134 1.02 17.26 -3.79
CA GLU A 134 1.43 18.41 -4.60
C GLU A 134 2.47 18.00 -5.65
N MET A 135 3.47 17.22 -5.24
CA MET A 135 4.46 16.66 -6.16
C MET A 135 3.80 15.81 -7.24
N ALA A 136 2.82 14.98 -6.88
CA ALA A 136 2.09 14.14 -7.84
C ALA A 136 1.29 14.97 -8.85
N LYS A 137 0.65 16.05 -8.37
CA LYS A 137 -0.06 17.01 -9.23
C LYS A 137 0.90 17.73 -10.16
N ALA A 138 2.06 18.18 -9.66
CA ALA A 138 3.08 18.87 -10.45
C ALA A 138 3.70 17.97 -11.53
N LEU A 139 3.96 16.70 -11.19
CA LEU A 139 4.58 15.72 -12.10
C LEU A 139 3.57 15.02 -13.02
N GLY A 140 2.26 15.19 -12.80
CA GLY A 140 1.21 14.52 -13.57
C GLY A 140 1.18 13.00 -13.37
N VAL A 141 1.51 12.52 -12.17
CA VAL A 141 1.55 11.09 -11.81
C VAL A 141 0.64 10.80 -10.62
N ALA A 142 0.44 9.52 -10.30
CA ALA A 142 -0.31 9.14 -9.10
C ALA A 142 0.51 9.43 -7.83
N ARG A 143 -0.16 9.83 -6.74
CA ARG A 143 0.47 10.05 -5.41
C ARG A 143 1.31 8.87 -4.93
N GLY A 144 0.84 7.64 -5.17
CA GLY A 144 1.57 6.42 -4.82
C GLY A 144 2.92 6.32 -5.55
N THR A 145 2.95 6.69 -6.84
CA THR A 145 4.18 6.68 -7.64
C THR A 145 5.24 7.64 -7.07
N VAL A 146 4.82 8.82 -6.61
CA VAL A 146 5.73 9.76 -5.92
C VAL A 146 6.19 9.19 -4.59
N ALA A 147 5.29 8.62 -3.78
CA ALA A 147 5.64 8.06 -2.48
C ALA A 147 6.66 6.92 -2.60
N ASP A 148 6.45 6.01 -3.56
CA ASP A 148 7.35 4.89 -3.85
C ASP A 148 8.71 5.40 -4.35
N ARG A 149 8.70 6.37 -5.27
CA ARG A 149 9.95 6.93 -5.81
C ARG A 149 10.72 7.73 -4.77
N ARG A 150 10.03 8.51 -3.93
CA ARG A 150 10.59 9.24 -2.79
C ARG A 150 11.26 8.29 -1.81
N ALA A 151 10.60 7.17 -1.47
CA ALA A 151 11.16 6.14 -0.59
C ALA A 151 12.41 5.47 -1.21
N TYR A 152 12.37 5.15 -2.51
CA TYR A 152 13.52 4.62 -3.24
C TYR A 152 14.73 5.58 -3.21
N LEU A 153 14.50 6.90 -3.22
CA LEU A 153 15.55 7.92 -3.11
C LEU A 153 15.96 8.25 -1.66
N GLY A 154 15.39 7.58 -0.65
CA GLY A 154 15.69 7.83 0.76
C GLY A 154 15.16 9.16 1.31
N LEU A 155 14.20 9.79 0.63
CA LEU A 155 13.64 11.08 1.02
C LEU A 155 12.48 10.89 2.03
N VAL A 156 12.51 11.65 3.13
CA VAL A 156 11.49 11.59 4.19
C VAL A 156 10.20 12.26 3.72
N ARG A 157 9.02 11.80 4.14
CA ARG A 157 7.75 12.39 3.73
C ARG A 157 7.59 13.83 4.25
N ASN A 158 7.31 14.77 3.34
CA ASN A 158 6.79 16.10 3.67
C ASN A 158 5.28 15.98 3.97
N ARG A 159 4.82 16.48 5.12
CA ARG A 159 3.40 16.39 5.53
C ARG A 159 2.80 17.81 5.66
N ALA A 160 1.65 18.05 5.02
CA ALA A 160 0.63 19.06 5.35
C ALA A 160 -0.72 18.55 4.77
N THR A 161 -1.93 18.91 5.24
CA THR A 161 -2.54 20.11 5.83
C THR A 161 -3.64 19.66 6.82
N ASP A 162 -3.56 19.96 8.14
CA ASP A 162 -4.53 19.66 9.24
C ASP A 162 -4.02 18.81 10.44
N GLY A 163 -2.75 18.85 10.78
CA GLY A 163 -2.41 20.00 11.61
C GLY A 163 -1.03 19.82 12.20
N ALA A 164 -0.05 20.29 11.43
CA ALA A 164 1.35 20.51 11.78
C ALA A 164 2.18 19.24 12.13
N LEU A 165 3.50 19.19 11.93
CA LEU A 165 4.46 20.05 11.23
C LEU A 165 5.18 19.12 10.24
N ARG A 166 5.75 19.68 9.15
CA ARG A 166 7.16 19.43 8.82
C ARG A 166 7.69 20.30 7.68
N ILE A 167 8.62 21.16 8.09
CA ILE A 167 9.67 21.77 7.28
C ILE A 167 10.50 20.62 6.67
N GLY A 168 10.64 20.62 5.34
CA GLY A 168 11.80 20.02 4.67
C GLY A 168 12.88 21.10 4.48
N PRO A 169 14.17 20.77 4.30
CA PRO A 169 14.80 19.46 4.14
C PRO A 169 15.10 18.83 5.50
N GLN A 170 15.66 17.60 5.57
CA GLN A 170 16.03 16.91 6.83
C GLN A 170 16.29 17.93 7.96
N ALA A 171 15.41 18.00 8.99
CA ALA A 171 15.49 19.04 10.02
C ALA A 171 16.94 19.23 10.52
N PHE A 172 17.69 18.13 10.50
CA PHE A 172 19.14 18.08 10.48
C PHE A 172 19.58 16.72 9.91
N THR A 173 20.80 16.68 9.38
CA THR A 173 21.47 15.47 8.89
C THR A 173 22.09 14.68 10.06
N GLU A 174 22.46 13.41 9.83
CA GLU A 174 23.24 12.66 10.83
C GLU A 174 24.53 13.40 11.21
N ALA A 175 25.20 14.03 10.24
CA ALA A 175 26.42 14.79 10.47
C ALA A 175 26.18 15.99 11.41
N GLN A 176 25.07 16.71 11.24
CA GLN A 176 24.69 17.82 12.11
C GLN A 176 24.33 17.35 13.52
N LEU A 177 23.69 16.18 13.67
CA LEU A 177 23.45 15.59 14.98
C LEU A 177 24.76 15.23 15.69
N ARG A 178 25.68 14.57 14.98
CA ARG A 178 26.99 14.18 15.54
C ARG A 178 27.81 15.41 15.93
N ALA A 179 27.78 16.47 15.13
CA ALA A 179 28.45 17.73 15.45
C ALA A 179 27.87 18.36 16.72
N ALA A 180 26.55 18.50 16.81
CA ALA A 180 25.90 19.07 17.99
C ALA A 180 26.13 18.20 19.25
N HIS A 181 26.12 16.87 19.10
CA HIS A 181 26.44 15.96 20.20
C HIS A 181 27.91 16.05 20.63
N ALA A 182 28.85 16.20 19.68
CA ALA A 182 30.26 16.39 19.98
C ALA A 182 30.57 17.76 20.62
N GLU A 183 29.72 18.76 20.40
CA GLU A 183 29.76 20.05 21.12
C GLU A 183 29.31 19.92 22.59
N GLY A 184 28.81 18.75 23.02
CA GLY A 184 28.36 18.51 24.40
C GLY A 184 26.93 18.96 24.68
N LEU A 185 26.16 19.32 23.65
CA LEU A 185 24.78 19.78 23.82
C LEU A 185 23.88 18.63 24.29
N SER A 186 22.99 18.92 25.24
CA SER A 186 21.98 17.98 25.72
C SER A 186 20.91 17.70 24.65
N ASP A 187 20.19 16.58 24.78
CA ASP A 187 19.08 16.24 23.87
C ASP A 187 18.01 17.37 23.80
N LYS A 188 17.91 18.19 24.85
CA LYS A 188 17.01 19.36 24.91
C LYS A 188 17.54 20.53 24.08
N GLU A 189 18.81 20.89 24.25
CA GLU A 189 19.42 21.99 23.49
C GLU A 189 19.54 21.65 22.00
N ILE A 190 19.86 20.39 21.67
CA ILE A 190 19.87 19.90 20.29
C ILE A 190 18.45 20.00 19.69
N ALA A 191 17.43 19.66 20.47
CA ALA A 191 16.04 19.72 20.01
C ALA A 191 15.59 21.16 19.73
N GLU A 192 15.92 22.10 20.61
CA GLU A 192 15.67 23.53 20.42
C GLU A 192 16.45 24.07 19.20
N ARG A 193 17.72 23.70 19.05
CA ARG A 193 18.58 24.15 17.94
C ARG A 193 18.04 23.74 16.58
N PHE A 194 17.45 22.56 16.48
CA PHE A 194 16.92 22.03 15.22
C PHE A 194 15.40 22.16 15.08
N ASP A 195 14.73 22.85 16.01
CA ASP A 195 13.27 23.00 16.06
C ASP A 195 12.54 21.64 15.92
N VAL A 196 12.99 20.65 16.70
CA VAL A 196 12.38 19.33 16.77
C VAL A 196 12.04 18.97 18.22
N SER A 197 11.27 17.91 18.42
CA SER A 197 11.03 17.40 19.77
C SER A 197 12.27 16.67 20.32
N THR A 198 12.50 16.77 21.62
CA THR A 198 13.51 15.98 22.37
C THR A 198 13.40 14.49 22.10
N LYS A 199 12.17 13.97 22.01
CA LYS A 199 11.88 12.58 21.61
C LYS A 199 12.45 12.22 20.23
N THR A 200 12.44 13.16 19.29
CA THR A 200 13.03 12.97 17.96
C THR A 200 14.55 12.85 18.05
N ILE A 201 15.21 13.73 18.81
CA ILE A 201 16.66 13.64 19.06
C ILE A 201 17.01 12.32 19.73
N GLY A 202 16.34 11.94 20.81
CA GLY A 202 16.61 10.67 21.50
C GLY A 202 16.38 9.42 20.64
N ASN A 203 15.45 9.46 19.67
CA ASN A 203 15.29 8.39 18.67
C ASN A 203 16.49 8.34 17.70
N TRP A 204 16.93 9.50 17.20
CA TRP A 204 18.08 9.57 16.30
C TRP A 204 19.38 9.16 17.01
N ARG A 205 19.61 9.67 18.22
CA ARG A 205 20.74 9.33 19.07
C ARG A 205 20.88 7.81 19.24
N ARG A 206 19.79 7.13 19.60
CA ARG A 206 19.74 5.65 19.68
C ARG A 206 19.98 4.97 18.34
N LYS A 207 19.43 5.48 17.26
CA LYS A 207 19.61 4.92 15.90
C LYS A 207 21.08 4.95 15.47
N TYR A 208 21.84 5.98 15.86
CA TYR A 208 23.24 6.16 15.45
C TYR A 208 24.26 5.80 16.55
N GLY A 209 23.81 5.21 17.66
CA GLY A 209 24.67 4.71 18.73
C GLY A 209 25.40 5.80 19.52
N LEU A 210 24.77 6.95 19.72
CA LEU A 210 25.32 8.07 20.50
C LEU A 210 24.88 7.96 21.98
N ASP A 211 25.75 8.30 22.93
CA ASP A 211 25.46 8.22 24.36
C ASP A 211 24.61 9.39 24.87
N VAL A 212 23.89 9.20 25.97
CA VAL A 212 23.14 10.30 26.61
C VAL A 212 24.16 11.24 27.24
N HIS A 213 24.12 12.52 26.87
CA HIS A 213 24.71 13.56 27.72
C HIS A 213 23.77 13.71 28.91
N SER A 214 24.14 13.10 30.04
CA SER A 214 23.50 13.42 31.29
C SER A 214 23.95 14.82 31.66
N ASP A 215 23.05 15.80 31.60
CA ASP A 215 23.23 17.02 32.37
C ASP A 215 23.55 16.56 33.79
N GLU A 216 24.74 16.91 34.30
CA GLU A 216 25.02 16.74 35.73
C GLU A 216 23.97 17.55 36.45
N LEU A 217 22.94 16.86 36.98
CA LEU A 217 21.87 17.45 37.78
C LEU A 217 22.53 18.29 38.85
N THR A 218 22.43 19.61 38.72
CA THR A 218 22.94 20.50 39.74
C THR A 218 22.12 20.25 41.00
N ALA A 219 22.72 20.40 42.18
CA ALA A 219 22.03 20.18 43.46
C ALA A 219 20.74 21.02 43.58
N GLU A 220 20.65 22.14 42.84
CA GLU A 220 19.49 23.03 42.76
C GLU A 220 18.32 22.39 41.99
N ASP A 221 18.61 21.65 40.91
CA ASP A 221 17.59 20.93 40.12
C ASP A 221 16.97 19.77 40.90
N ALA A 222 17.77 19.12 41.77
CA ALA A 222 17.31 18.04 42.62
C ALA A 222 16.32 18.51 43.70
N VAL A 223 16.57 19.67 44.31
CA VAL A 223 15.68 20.28 45.31
C VAL A 223 14.36 20.73 44.66
N SER A 224 14.43 21.31 43.45
CA SER A 224 13.24 21.68 42.68
C SER A 224 12.39 20.47 42.29
N ALA A 225 13.01 19.36 41.89
CA ALA A 225 12.30 18.13 41.53
C ALA A 225 11.55 17.52 42.73
N GLU A 226 12.13 17.57 43.93
CA GLU A 226 11.49 17.06 45.15
C GLU A 226 10.31 17.94 45.61
N GLU A 227 10.43 19.26 45.45
CA GLU A 227 9.33 20.21 45.66
C GLU A 227 8.19 20.02 44.66
N VAL A 228 8.50 19.85 43.37
CA VAL A 228 7.51 19.59 42.32
C VAL A 228 6.83 18.23 42.52
N ALA A 229 7.57 17.21 42.93
CA ALA A 229 7.01 15.89 43.23
C ALA A 229 6.07 15.93 44.46
N ARG A 230 6.44 16.67 45.49
CA ARG A 230 5.63 16.90 46.70
C ARG A 230 4.35 17.69 46.37
N ASP A 231 4.44 18.75 45.56
CA ASP A 231 3.27 19.50 45.08
C ASP A 231 2.33 18.60 44.24
N ALA A 232 2.89 17.82 43.31
CA ALA A 232 2.11 16.90 42.49
C ALA A 232 1.41 15.81 43.33
N MET A 233 2.09 15.29 44.36
CA MET A 233 1.52 14.35 45.32
C MET A 233 0.38 14.98 46.11
N LEU A 234 0.56 16.20 46.63
CA LEU A 234 -0.48 16.93 47.38
C LEU A 234 -1.70 17.25 46.49
N ARG A 235 -1.51 17.68 45.24
CA ARG A 235 -2.61 17.88 44.28
C ARG A 235 -3.33 16.58 43.94
N ARG A 236 -2.62 15.45 43.84
CA ARG A 236 -3.24 14.13 43.65
C ARG A 236 -4.05 13.71 44.87
N ALA A 237 -3.52 13.91 46.08
CA ALA A 237 -4.21 13.64 47.33
C ALA A 237 -5.47 14.51 47.49
N ALA A 238 -5.40 15.82 47.19
CA ALA A 238 -6.54 16.73 47.21
C ALA A 238 -7.67 16.29 46.25
N ARG A 239 -7.31 15.82 45.04
CA ARG A 239 -8.29 15.26 44.08
C ARG A 239 -8.92 13.96 44.56
N CYS A 240 -8.16 13.11 45.24
CA CYS A 240 -8.69 11.86 45.82
C CYS A 240 -9.49 12.10 47.11
N ALA A 241 -9.21 13.16 47.88
CA ALA A 241 -9.93 13.51 49.10
C ALA A 241 -11.41 13.86 48.84
N PHE A 242 -11.78 14.29 47.62
CA PHE A 242 -13.19 14.43 47.22
C PHE A 242 -13.95 13.10 47.10
N ALA A 243 -13.26 11.95 47.13
CA ALA A 243 -13.87 10.61 47.05
C ALA A 243 -13.98 9.89 48.41
N LEU A 244 -13.42 10.45 49.50
CA LEU A 244 -13.44 9.84 50.83
C LEU A 244 -13.93 10.87 51.86
N ALA A 245 -14.94 10.51 52.66
CA ALA A 245 -15.35 11.33 53.79
C ALA A 245 -14.15 11.50 54.75
N PRO A 246 -13.75 12.72 55.13
CA PRO A 246 -12.51 12.94 55.85
C PRO A 246 -12.72 12.64 57.34
N GLU A 247 -12.23 11.49 57.79
CA GLU A 247 -12.20 11.14 59.22
C GLU A 247 -10.97 11.73 59.94
N ASP A 248 -9.96 12.23 59.21
CA ASP A 248 -8.74 12.79 59.80
C ASP A 248 -8.67 14.32 59.72
N GLN A 249 -9.01 14.97 60.84
CA GLN A 249 -9.02 16.42 61.01
C GLN A 249 -7.64 17.10 60.84
N ARG A 250 -6.54 16.34 60.87
CA ARG A 250 -5.17 16.90 60.80
C ARG A 250 -4.75 17.29 59.38
N LEU A 251 -5.36 16.69 58.36
CA LEU A 251 -4.99 16.93 56.95
C LEU A 251 -5.70 18.15 56.34
N LEU A 252 -6.78 18.63 56.96
CA LEU A 252 -7.60 19.73 56.44
C LEU A 252 -6.80 21.03 56.22
N PRO A 253 -5.99 21.54 57.17
CA PRO A 253 -5.26 22.80 56.97
C PRO A 253 -4.22 22.74 55.85
N MET A 254 -3.66 21.55 55.57
CA MET A 254 -2.66 21.37 54.51
C MET A 254 -3.28 21.30 53.11
N LEU A 255 -4.54 20.91 53.01
CA LEU A 255 -5.25 20.73 51.75
C LEU A 255 -6.10 21.96 51.37
N GLU A 256 -6.46 22.82 52.34
CA GLU A 256 -7.29 24.02 52.14
C GLU A 256 -6.88 24.90 50.94
N PRO A 257 -5.60 25.26 50.74
CA PRO A 257 -5.21 26.10 49.60
C PRO A 257 -5.46 25.44 48.25
N TYR A 258 -5.23 24.13 48.16
CA TYR A 258 -5.37 23.34 46.93
C TYR A 258 -6.83 23.02 46.62
N VAL A 259 -7.63 22.77 47.66
CA VAL A 259 -9.09 22.59 47.52
C VAL A 259 -9.74 23.88 47.03
N ALA A 260 -9.33 25.03 47.55
CA ALA A 260 -9.84 26.33 47.10
C ALA A 260 -9.50 26.61 45.62
N GLU A 261 -8.28 26.29 45.17
CA GLU A 261 -7.85 26.44 43.77
C GLU A 261 -8.67 25.56 42.82
N GLU A 262 -8.88 24.29 43.17
CA GLU A 262 -9.68 23.36 42.34
C GLU A 262 -11.17 23.72 42.31
N MET A 263 -11.74 24.23 43.42
CA MET A 263 -13.11 24.75 43.44
C MET A 263 -13.31 25.97 42.54
N LEU A 264 -12.29 26.82 42.36
CA LEU A 264 -12.33 27.92 41.41
C LEU A 264 -12.28 27.42 39.96
N ARG A 265 -11.44 26.42 39.67
CA ARG A 265 -11.37 25.79 38.33
C ARG A 265 -12.66 25.09 37.93
N ALA A 266 -13.35 24.44 38.86
CA ALA A 266 -14.62 23.75 38.57
C ALA A 266 -15.80 24.71 38.28
N ARG A 267 -15.67 26.00 38.61
CA ARG A 267 -16.69 27.03 38.40
C ARG A 267 -16.45 27.90 37.16
N ALA A 268 -15.27 27.81 36.55
CA ALA A 268 -14.90 28.51 35.32
C ALA A 268 -15.20 27.66 34.08
#